data_AF-A0A9X4IUB0-F1
#
_entry.id   AF-A0A9X4IUB0-F1
#
_cell.length_a   1.000
_cell.length_b   1.000
_cell.length_c   1.000
_cell.angle_alpha   90.00
_cell.angle_beta   90.00
_cell.angle_gamma   90.00
#
_symmetry.space_group_name_H-M   'P 1'
#
loop_
_entity.id
_entity.type
_entity.pdbx_description
1 polymer ?
#
loop_
_entity_poly.entity_id
_entity_poly.type
_entity_poly.pdbx_seq_one_letter_code
_entity_poly.pdbx_strand_id
1 'polypeptide(L)'
;MIKKYKKKQIEEHYLNNPKLTEIFEEKLEHCVEHNIKISKNRLKKDTGLNSSEVDALHHHYCEAKSTRIEMNCTLLDKKIWKYKAEQAGKTVSQIASESLHKTRIIVPFAEQTRKEMLGVIHERVRFNSLLNQTVKWCNTHKSGVEAVQILLELNQLNKAFEQHDLRVMNILANPQVDHKYRVAKVDPLSVELWQ
;
A
#
# COMPACT_ATOMS: atom_id res chain seq x y z
N MET A 1 3.84 -8.60 46.61
CA MET A 1 3.22 -7.66 45.64
C MET A 1 4.09 -6.47 45.22
N ILE A 2 5.19 -6.11 45.92
CA ILE A 2 5.92 -4.84 45.71
C ILE A 2 6.89 -4.83 44.52
N LYS A 3 7.55 -5.96 44.20
CA LYS A 3 8.58 -6.01 43.12
C LYS A 3 8.02 -5.84 41.70
N LYS A 4 6.84 -6.38 41.42
CA LYS A 4 6.19 -6.31 40.09
C LYS A 4 5.74 -4.89 39.75
N TYR A 5 5.25 -4.14 40.73
CA TYR A 5 4.87 -2.73 40.58
C TYR A 5 6.08 -1.82 40.35
N LYS A 6 7.19 -2.03 41.09
CA LYS A 6 8.42 -1.27 40.87
C LYS A 6 9.02 -1.50 39.48
N LYS A 7 9.02 -2.74 38.98
CA LYS A 7 9.50 -3.06 37.64
C LYS A 7 8.69 -2.34 36.54
N LYS A 8 7.37 -2.32 36.69
CA LYS A 8 6.45 -1.66 35.75
C LYS A 8 6.63 -0.13 35.73
N GLN A 9 6.82 0.50 36.89
CA GLN A 9 7.10 1.95 36.99
C GLN A 9 8.44 2.33 36.34
N ILE A 10 9.46 1.46 36.45
CA ILE A 10 10.77 1.67 35.82
C ILE A 10 10.65 1.53 34.29
N GLU A 11 9.89 0.54 33.80
CA GLU A 11 9.61 0.38 32.36
C GLU A 11 8.85 1.58 31.78
N GLU A 12 7.82 2.07 32.48
CA GLU A 12 7.06 3.27 32.09
C GLU A 12 7.92 4.55 32.09
N HIS A 13 8.88 4.67 33.02
CA HIS A 13 9.81 5.80 33.06
C HIS A 13 10.71 5.88 31.82
N TYR A 14 11.22 4.74 31.33
CA TYR A 14 12.05 4.71 30.12
C TYR A 14 11.22 4.92 28.84
N LEU A 15 10.00 4.40 28.79
CA LEU A 15 9.07 4.61 27.67
C LEU A 15 8.66 6.08 27.49
N ASN A 16 8.56 6.83 28.60
CA ASN A 16 8.19 8.24 28.59
C ASN A 16 9.36 9.19 28.30
N ASN A 17 10.57 8.68 28.06
CA ASN A 17 11.72 9.51 27.70
C ASN A 17 11.89 9.57 26.17
N PRO A 18 11.41 10.64 25.50
CA PRO A 18 11.28 10.68 24.04
C PRO A 18 12.62 10.47 23.31
N LYS A 19 13.74 10.91 23.89
CA LYS A 19 15.07 10.71 23.28
C LYS A 19 15.50 9.25 23.23
N LEU A 20 15.19 8.48 24.28
CA LEU A 20 15.54 7.05 24.32
C LEU A 20 14.67 6.26 23.34
N THR A 21 13.40 6.63 23.26
CA THR A 21 12.42 6.04 22.36
C THR A 21 12.79 6.27 20.91
N GLU A 22 13.14 7.51 20.54
CA GLU A 22 13.54 7.90 19.18
C GLU A 22 14.80 7.15 18.70
N ILE A 23 15.85 7.11 19.53
CA ILE A 23 17.08 6.35 19.21
C ILE A 23 16.80 4.86 19.00
N PHE A 24 15.91 4.29 19.81
CA PHE A 24 15.56 2.88 19.70
C PHE A 24 14.70 2.59 18.46
N GLU A 25 13.73 3.45 18.16
CA GLU A 25 12.86 3.35 16.98
C GLU A 25 13.67 3.46 15.67
N GLU A 26 14.55 4.44 15.55
CA GLU A 26 15.42 4.61 14.37
C GLU A 26 16.27 3.35 14.08
N LYS A 27 16.83 2.73 15.13
CA LYS A 27 17.64 1.51 14.97
C LYS A 27 16.78 0.29 14.65
N LEU A 28 15.56 0.24 15.18
CA LEU A 28 14.62 -0.82 14.89
C LEU A 28 14.16 -0.73 13.43
N GLU A 29 13.85 0.47 12.95
CA GLU A 29 13.51 0.75 11.55
C GLU A 29 14.66 0.36 10.61
N HIS A 30 15.89 0.80 10.90
CA HIS A 30 17.07 0.38 10.15
C HIS A 30 17.23 -1.15 10.07
N CYS A 31 17.00 -1.87 11.18
CA CYS A 31 17.04 -3.33 11.16
C CYS A 31 15.95 -3.93 10.26
N VAL A 32 14.75 -3.37 10.24
CA VAL A 32 13.66 -3.82 9.37
C VAL A 32 13.99 -3.57 7.90
N GLU A 33 14.42 -2.35 7.56
CA GLU A 33 14.75 -1.96 6.18
C GLU A 33 15.85 -2.82 5.56
N HIS A 34 16.87 -3.16 6.35
CA HIS A 34 18.02 -3.94 5.90
C HIS A 34 17.84 -5.46 6.11
N ASN A 35 16.64 -5.90 6.49
CA ASN A 35 16.30 -7.30 6.77
C ASN A 35 17.25 -7.97 7.76
N ILE A 36 17.63 -7.22 8.80
CA ILE A 36 18.58 -7.63 9.83
C ILE A 36 17.82 -8.26 11.00
N LYS A 37 18.32 -9.39 11.50
CA LYS A 37 17.75 -10.05 12.68
C LYS A 37 17.76 -9.13 13.91
N ILE A 38 16.57 -8.81 14.41
CA ILE A 38 16.35 -8.03 15.63
C ILE A 38 16.65 -8.91 16.85
N SER A 39 17.58 -8.46 17.71
CA SER A 39 17.89 -9.13 18.98
C SER A 39 18.35 -8.12 20.04
N LYS A 40 18.09 -8.42 21.32
CA LYS A 40 18.48 -7.57 22.46
C LYS A 40 19.96 -7.18 22.44
N ASN A 41 20.84 -8.15 22.20
CA ASN A 41 22.28 -7.94 22.17
C ASN A 41 22.72 -6.99 21.05
N ARG A 42 22.02 -7.02 19.91
CA ARG A 42 22.30 -6.14 18.78
C ARG A 42 21.79 -4.74 19.04
N LEU A 43 20.52 -4.60 19.43
CA LEU A 43 19.93 -3.30 19.75
C LEU A 43 20.73 -2.59 20.85
N LYS A 44 21.25 -3.33 21.84
CA LYS A 44 22.17 -2.79 22.84
C LYS A 44 23.47 -2.24 22.27
N LYS A 45 24.09 -2.95 21.32
CA LYS A 45 25.32 -2.49 20.65
C LYS A 45 25.09 -1.29 19.74
N ASP A 46 23.95 -1.28 19.05
CA ASP A 46 23.67 -0.31 17.99
C ASP A 46 23.09 1.01 18.54
N THR A 47 22.42 0.97 19.70
CA THR A 47 21.85 2.15 20.37
C THR A 47 22.76 2.74 21.45
N GLY A 48 23.72 1.96 21.98
CA GLY A 48 24.57 2.38 23.10
C GLY A 48 23.83 2.47 24.44
N LEU A 49 22.57 2.04 24.50
CA LEU A 49 21.71 2.12 25.68
C LEU A 49 22.08 1.09 26.75
N ASN A 50 21.70 1.40 28.00
CA ASN A 50 21.90 0.51 29.12
C ASN A 50 21.02 -0.75 29.00
N SER A 51 21.43 -1.83 29.66
CA SER A 51 20.71 -3.12 29.57
C SER A 51 19.24 -3.00 30.00
N SER A 52 18.97 -2.20 31.03
CA SER A 52 17.61 -1.98 31.55
C SER A 52 16.72 -1.18 30.60
N GLU A 53 17.29 -0.21 29.88
CA GLU A 53 16.59 0.61 28.89
C GLU A 53 16.21 -0.24 27.68
N VAL A 54 17.18 -1.00 27.16
CA VAL A 54 16.97 -1.93 26.03
C VAL A 54 15.96 -3.01 26.41
N ASP A 55 16.01 -3.54 27.63
CA ASP A 55 15.05 -4.56 28.06
C ASP A 55 13.62 -4.01 28.13
N ALA A 56 13.43 -2.79 28.66
CA ALA A 56 12.12 -2.14 28.73
C ALA A 56 11.56 -1.84 27.33
N LEU A 57 12.37 -1.23 26.46
CA LEU A 57 11.96 -0.88 25.10
C LEU A 57 11.77 -2.13 24.23
N HIS A 58 12.64 -3.14 24.32
CA HIS A 58 12.47 -4.39 23.60
C HIS A 58 11.20 -5.14 24.04
N HIS A 59 10.88 -5.14 25.33
CA HIS A 59 9.63 -5.72 25.82
C HIS A 59 8.41 -4.99 25.25
N HIS A 60 8.47 -3.66 25.14
CA HIS A 60 7.36 -2.86 24.62
C HIS A 60 7.19 -2.96 23.10
N TYR A 61 8.29 -2.93 22.34
CA TYR A 61 8.26 -2.78 20.88
C TYR A 61 8.44 -4.10 20.12
N CYS A 62 9.21 -5.04 20.66
CA CYS A 62 9.59 -6.25 19.94
C CYS A 62 8.86 -7.51 20.40
N GLU A 63 8.32 -7.54 21.62
CA GLU A 63 7.56 -8.70 22.07
C GLU A 63 6.16 -8.74 21.47
N ALA A 64 5.72 -9.95 21.09
CA ALA A 64 4.43 -10.15 20.47
C ALA A 64 3.30 -9.77 21.44
N LYS A 65 2.61 -8.67 21.14
CA LYS A 65 1.41 -8.26 21.89
C LYS A 65 0.23 -9.13 21.43
N SER A 66 -0.33 -9.91 22.35
CA SER A 66 -1.59 -10.64 22.10
C SER A 66 -2.78 -9.68 22.26
N THR A 67 -3.15 -8.99 21.20
CA THR A 67 -4.38 -8.17 21.18
C THR A 67 -5.55 -9.02 20.70
N ARG A 68 -6.65 -9.01 21.46
CA ARG A 68 -7.91 -9.65 21.05
C ARG A 68 -8.73 -8.64 20.25
N ILE A 69 -9.03 -8.97 18.99
CA ILE A 69 -9.96 -8.22 18.14
C ILE A 69 -11.24 -9.03 18.06
N GLU A 70 -12.36 -8.43 18.43
CA GLU A 70 -13.69 -9.01 18.27
C GLU A 70 -14.40 -8.38 17.09
N MET A 71 -14.97 -9.21 16.21
CA MET A 71 -15.65 -8.76 15.00
C MET A 71 -17.04 -9.37 14.93
N ASN A 72 -18.05 -8.52 14.79
CA ASN A 72 -19.39 -8.98 14.48
C ASN A 72 -19.45 -9.38 13.00
N CYS A 73 -20.09 -10.50 12.72
CA CYS A 73 -20.29 -11.01 11.36
C CYS A 73 -21.64 -11.72 11.25
N THR A 74 -22.16 -11.84 10.02
CA THR A 74 -23.38 -12.62 9.80
C THR A 74 -23.10 -14.11 9.94
N LEU A 75 -24.16 -14.92 10.11
CA LEU A 75 -24.04 -16.37 10.12
C LEU A 75 -23.45 -16.92 8.81
N LEU A 76 -23.76 -16.27 7.68
CA LEU A 76 -23.24 -16.62 6.36
C LEU A 76 -21.73 -16.38 6.29
N ASP A 77 -21.27 -15.19 6.69
CA ASP A 77 -19.85 -14.84 6.71
C ASP A 77 -19.05 -15.82 7.56
N LYS A 78 -19.55 -16.16 8.76
CA LYS A 78 -18.94 -17.14 9.65
C LYS A 78 -18.75 -18.50 8.97
N LYS A 79 -19.74 -18.97 8.21
CA LYS A 79 -19.65 -20.24 7.47
C LYS A 79 -18.61 -20.16 6.34
N ILE A 80 -18.62 -19.07 5.58
CA ILE A 80 -17.65 -18.84 4.48
C ILE A 80 -16.22 -18.79 5.03
N TRP A 81 -16.00 -18.08 6.13
CA TRP A 81 -14.67 -17.95 6.74
C TRP A 81 -14.16 -19.29 7.27
N LYS A 82 -15.02 -20.07 7.93
CA LYS A 82 -14.67 -21.43 8.38
C LYS A 82 -14.30 -22.33 7.22
N TYR A 83 -15.11 -22.36 6.16
CA TYR A 83 -14.82 -23.17 4.99
C TYR A 83 -13.47 -22.79 4.34
N LYS A 84 -13.20 -21.49 4.16
CA LYS A 84 -11.91 -21.02 3.63
C LYS A 84 -10.73 -21.37 4.55
N ALA A 85 -10.94 -21.32 5.87
CA ALA A 85 -9.93 -21.69 6.86
C ALA A 85 -9.59 -23.19 6.79
N GLU A 86 -10.61 -24.04 6.70
CA GLU A 86 -10.44 -25.49 6.53
C GLU A 86 -9.71 -25.83 5.23
N GLN A 87 -10.09 -25.23 4.11
CA GLN A 87 -9.42 -25.44 2.81
C GLN A 87 -7.95 -25.03 2.83
N ALA A 88 -7.60 -24.03 3.65
CA ALA A 88 -6.22 -23.55 3.80
C ALA A 88 -5.44 -24.27 4.90
N GLY A 89 -6.04 -25.21 5.65
CA GLY A 89 -5.42 -25.85 6.81
C GLY A 89 -5.11 -24.87 7.96
N LYS A 90 -5.90 -23.80 8.10
CA LYS A 90 -5.69 -22.70 9.06
C LYS A 90 -6.90 -22.49 9.95
N THR A 91 -6.73 -21.76 11.04
CA THR A 91 -7.84 -21.26 11.85
C THR A 91 -8.41 -19.97 11.26
N VAL A 92 -9.67 -19.65 11.61
CA VAL A 92 -10.31 -18.39 11.20
C VAL A 92 -9.48 -17.18 11.67
N SER A 93 -8.92 -17.23 12.88
CA SER A 93 -8.07 -16.15 13.41
C SER A 93 -6.78 -15.96 12.60
N GLN A 94 -6.16 -17.06 12.13
CA GLN A 94 -4.96 -16.99 11.28
C GLN A 94 -5.30 -16.36 9.92
N ILE A 95 -6.39 -16.79 9.28
CA ILE A 95 -6.83 -16.17 8.02
C ILE A 95 -7.16 -14.69 8.21
N ALA A 96 -7.85 -14.32 9.29
CA ALA A 96 -8.16 -12.92 9.57
C ALA A 96 -6.88 -12.08 9.77
N SER A 97 -5.94 -12.58 10.58
CA SER A 97 -4.64 -11.91 10.80
C SER A 97 -3.84 -11.75 9.52
N GLU A 98 -3.75 -12.80 8.70
CA GLU A 98 -3.04 -12.74 7.40
C GLU A 98 -3.74 -11.80 6.41
N SER A 99 -5.07 -11.76 6.44
CA SER A 99 -5.86 -10.87 5.58
C SER A 99 -5.60 -9.41 5.94
N LEU A 100 -5.49 -9.09 7.23
CA LEU A 100 -5.13 -7.74 7.69
C LEU A 100 -3.74 -7.32 7.16
N HIS A 101 -2.76 -8.21 7.19
CA HIS A 101 -1.42 -7.92 6.64
C HIS A 101 -1.39 -7.81 5.11
N LYS A 102 -2.31 -8.48 4.41
CA LYS A 102 -2.40 -8.49 2.94
C LYS A 102 -3.43 -7.51 2.38
N THR A 103 -4.05 -6.68 3.23
CA THR A 103 -5.12 -5.78 2.80
C THR A 103 -4.53 -4.68 1.91
N ARG A 104 -4.81 -4.75 0.61
CA ARG A 104 -4.58 -3.64 -0.30
C ARG A 104 -5.70 -2.63 -0.12
N ILE A 105 -5.38 -1.48 0.44
CA ILE A 105 -6.30 -0.34 0.51
C ILE A 105 -6.32 0.30 -0.87
N ILE A 106 -7.31 -0.06 -1.68
CA ILE A 106 -7.50 0.55 -3.00
C ILE A 106 -8.33 1.81 -2.77
N VAL A 107 -7.69 2.98 -2.83
CA VAL A 107 -8.41 4.26 -2.88
C VAL A 107 -8.87 4.45 -4.33
N PRO A 108 -10.18 4.39 -4.61
CA PRO A 108 -10.66 4.56 -5.97
C PRO A 108 -10.34 5.97 -6.47
N PHE A 109 -9.92 6.08 -7.73
CA PHE A 109 -9.86 7.37 -8.42
C PHE A 109 -11.23 8.05 -8.36
N ALA A 110 -11.21 9.36 -8.16
CA ALA A 110 -12.41 10.19 -8.26
C ALA A 110 -13.07 9.98 -9.63
N GLU A 111 -14.39 10.17 -9.69
CA GLU A 111 -15.16 9.96 -10.92
C GLU A 111 -14.60 10.80 -12.09
N GLN A 112 -14.12 12.02 -11.79
CA GLN A 112 -13.47 12.91 -12.74
C GLN A 112 -12.21 12.29 -13.36
N THR A 113 -11.24 11.88 -12.53
CA THR A 113 -10.00 11.21 -12.97
C THR A 113 -10.30 9.94 -13.77
N ARG A 114 -11.32 9.19 -13.37
CA ARG A 114 -11.75 7.98 -14.08
C ARG A 114 -12.29 8.30 -15.47
N LYS A 115 -13.15 9.32 -15.60
CA LYS A 115 -13.69 9.77 -16.90
C LYS A 115 -12.59 10.28 -17.81
N GLU A 116 -11.67 11.07 -17.29
CA GLU A 116 -10.53 11.59 -18.06
C GLU A 116 -9.60 10.47 -18.54
N MET A 117 -9.25 9.53 -17.66
CA MET A 117 -8.44 8.36 -18.02
C MET A 117 -9.11 7.50 -19.09
N LEU A 118 -10.40 7.20 -18.94
CA LEU A 118 -11.16 6.45 -19.94
C LEU A 118 -11.29 7.19 -21.27
N GLY A 119 -11.45 8.51 -21.24
CA GLY A 119 -11.47 9.35 -22.43
C GLY A 119 -10.18 9.24 -23.23
N VAL A 120 -9.03 9.36 -22.57
CA VAL A 120 -7.72 9.26 -23.22
C VAL A 120 -7.48 7.84 -23.77
N ILE A 121 -7.88 6.80 -23.05
CA ILE A 121 -7.79 5.41 -23.53
C ILE A 121 -8.65 5.20 -24.78
N HIS A 122 -9.90 5.70 -24.79
CA HIS A 122 -10.79 5.58 -25.93
C HIS A 122 -10.26 6.34 -27.16
N GLU A 123 -9.70 7.53 -26.97
CA GLU A 123 -9.05 8.28 -28.05
C GLU A 123 -7.88 7.49 -28.65
N ARG A 124 -7.06 6.84 -27.82
CA ARG A 124 -5.97 5.96 -28.28
C ARG A 124 -6.45 4.77 -29.09
N VAL A 125 -7.46 4.06 -28.59
CA VAL A 125 -8.04 2.91 -29.30
C VAL A 125 -8.63 3.35 -30.64
N ARG A 126 -9.34 4.48 -30.67
CA ARG A 126 -9.92 5.04 -31.90
C ARG A 126 -8.84 5.44 -32.91
N PHE A 127 -7.79 6.13 -32.45
CA PHE A 127 -6.66 6.52 -33.30
C PHE A 127 -5.97 5.30 -33.93
N ASN A 128 -5.64 4.29 -33.12
CA ASN A 128 -5.01 3.05 -33.61
C ASN A 128 -5.89 2.29 -34.61
N SER A 129 -7.21 2.30 -34.38
CA SER A 129 -8.17 1.68 -35.31
C SER A 129 -8.16 2.38 -36.67
N LEU A 130 -8.25 3.72 -36.67
CA LEU A 130 -8.23 4.52 -37.90
C LEU A 130 -6.90 4.37 -38.63
N LEU A 131 -5.78 4.43 -37.92
CA LEU A 131 -4.44 4.26 -38.49
C LEU A 131 -4.29 2.89 -39.16
N ASN A 132 -4.73 1.82 -38.51
CA ASN A 132 -4.72 0.48 -39.08
C ASN A 132 -5.61 0.36 -40.32
N GLN A 133 -6.77 1.03 -40.32
CA GLN A 133 -7.64 1.06 -41.51
C GLN A 133 -6.96 1.77 -42.67
N THR A 134 -6.31 2.91 -42.43
CA THR A 134 -5.59 3.66 -43.47
C THR A 134 -4.40 2.87 -44.01
N VAL A 135 -3.62 2.21 -43.14
CA VAL A 135 -2.52 1.33 -43.57
C VAL A 135 -3.03 0.19 -44.46
N LYS A 136 -4.12 -0.49 -44.06
CA LYS A 136 -4.74 -1.55 -44.86
C LYS A 136 -5.23 -1.02 -46.20
N TRP A 137 -5.93 0.13 -46.21
CA TRP A 137 -6.42 0.75 -47.43
C TRP A 137 -5.27 1.11 -48.39
N CYS A 138 -4.18 1.66 -47.85
CA CYS A 138 -2.99 2.01 -48.63
C CYS A 138 -2.37 0.77 -49.29
N ASN A 139 -2.18 -0.31 -48.52
CA ASN A 139 -1.65 -1.57 -49.03
C ASN A 139 -2.53 -2.22 -50.10
N THR A 140 -3.84 -1.93 -50.12
CA THR A 140 -4.78 -2.48 -51.11
C THR A 140 -4.89 -1.62 -52.37
N HIS A 141 -4.80 -0.28 -52.27
CA HIS A 141 -5.19 0.62 -53.37
C HIS A 141 -4.04 1.47 -53.92
N LYS A 142 -2.86 1.47 -53.28
CA LYS A 142 -1.71 2.29 -53.66
C LYS A 142 -0.47 1.42 -53.84
N SER A 143 0.36 1.73 -54.82
CA SER A 143 1.60 1.00 -55.10
C SER A 143 2.77 1.95 -55.38
N GLY A 144 3.99 1.49 -55.10
CA GLY A 144 5.21 2.26 -55.33
C GLY A 144 5.37 3.45 -54.37
N VAL A 145 5.70 4.63 -54.92
CA VAL A 145 6.14 5.81 -54.16
C VAL A 145 5.00 6.44 -53.34
N GLU A 146 3.76 6.41 -53.82
CA GLU A 146 2.59 6.98 -53.12
C GLU A 146 2.28 6.25 -51.80
N ALA A 147 2.41 4.93 -51.80
CA ALA A 147 2.18 4.12 -50.59
C ALA A 147 3.26 4.42 -49.54
N VAL A 148 4.52 4.59 -49.96
CA VAL A 148 5.63 4.93 -49.06
C VAL A 148 5.42 6.32 -48.43
N GLN A 149 4.99 7.31 -49.22
CA GLN A 149 4.70 8.66 -48.72
C GLN A 149 3.60 8.67 -47.65
N ILE A 150 2.49 7.97 -47.91
CA ILE A 150 1.35 7.91 -46.99
C ILE A 150 1.72 7.16 -45.70
N LEU A 151 2.48 6.06 -45.80
CA LEU A 151 2.96 5.33 -44.63
C LEU A 151 3.94 6.17 -43.79
N LEU A 152 4.76 7.02 -44.43
CA LEU A 152 5.67 7.93 -43.75
C LEU A 152 4.91 8.99 -42.94
N GLU A 153 3.89 9.61 -43.53
CA GLU A 153 3.03 10.61 -42.85
C GLU A 153 2.24 9.98 -41.70
N LEU A 154 1.72 8.75 -41.87
CA LEU A 154 1.06 8.01 -40.78
C LEU A 154 2.01 7.71 -39.61
N ASN A 155 3.28 7.42 -39.90
CA ASN A 155 4.27 7.21 -38.86
C ASN A 155 4.62 8.51 -38.10
N GLN A 156 4.64 9.65 -38.79
CA GLN A 156 4.79 10.95 -38.14
C GLN A 156 3.60 11.29 -37.23
N LEU A 157 2.38 11.01 -37.67
CA LEU A 157 1.17 11.15 -36.85
C LEU A 157 1.20 10.24 -35.63
N ASN A 158 1.67 9.00 -35.78
CA ASN A 158 1.81 8.07 -34.65
C ASN A 158 2.81 8.58 -33.61
N LYS A 159 3.96 9.12 -34.05
CA LYS A 159 4.95 9.75 -33.15
C LYS A 159 4.43 11.00 -32.47
N ALA A 160 3.64 11.83 -33.15
CA ALA A 160 2.96 12.96 -32.51
C ALA A 160 1.96 12.49 -31.44
N PHE A 161 1.32 11.34 -31.66
CA PHE A 161 0.37 10.74 -30.72
C PHE A 161 1.06 10.04 -29.53
N GLU A 162 2.37 9.75 -29.55
CA GLU A 162 3.11 9.29 -28.36
C GLU A 162 3.05 10.32 -27.20
N GLN A 163 2.82 11.60 -27.51
CA GLN A 163 2.59 12.65 -26.50
C GLN A 163 1.30 12.43 -25.69
N HIS A 164 0.35 11.62 -26.17
CA HIS A 164 -0.83 11.22 -25.39
C HIS A 164 -0.48 10.30 -24.21
N ASP A 165 0.58 9.49 -24.32
CA ASP A 165 1.02 8.63 -23.23
C ASP A 165 1.61 9.47 -22.08
N LEU A 166 2.25 10.61 -22.39
CA LEU A 166 2.65 11.60 -21.38
C LEU A 166 1.45 12.22 -20.66
N ARG A 167 0.33 12.41 -21.36
CA ARG A 167 -0.91 12.92 -20.77
C ARG A 167 -1.52 11.92 -19.79
N VAL A 168 -1.51 10.63 -20.12
CA VAL A 168 -1.90 9.55 -19.19
C VAL A 168 -0.97 9.53 -17.96
N MET A 169 0.34 9.60 -18.19
CA MET A 169 1.32 9.64 -17.09
C MET A 169 1.13 10.87 -16.20
N ASN A 170 0.78 12.03 -16.75
CA ASN A 170 0.46 13.23 -15.97
C ASN A 170 -0.84 13.10 -15.15
N ILE A 171 -1.88 12.47 -15.70
CA ILE A 171 -3.12 12.17 -14.96
C ILE A 171 -2.83 11.20 -13.80
N LEU A 172 -1.94 10.23 -14.01
CA LEU A 172 -1.52 9.27 -12.98
C LEU A 172 -0.51 9.83 -11.98
N ALA A 173 0.24 10.89 -12.33
CA ALA A 173 1.18 11.55 -11.43
C ALA A 173 0.46 12.38 -10.35
N ASN A 174 -0.70 12.97 -10.68
CA ASN A 174 -1.52 13.73 -9.75
C ASN A 174 -3.00 13.34 -9.83
N PRO A 175 -3.37 12.10 -9.49
CA PRO A 175 -4.75 11.65 -9.63
C PRO A 175 -5.62 12.31 -8.56
N GLN A 176 -6.74 12.92 -8.97
CA GLN A 176 -7.77 13.24 -7.99
C GLN A 176 -8.37 11.92 -7.50
N VAL A 177 -8.26 11.68 -6.21
CA VAL A 177 -8.78 10.50 -5.54
C VAL A 177 -9.99 10.90 -4.71
N ASP A 178 -10.99 10.02 -4.63
CA ASP A 178 -12.16 10.30 -3.80
C ASP A 178 -11.80 10.08 -2.32
N HIS A 179 -11.40 11.17 -1.66
CA HIS A 179 -11.08 11.17 -0.24
C HIS A 179 -12.30 10.99 0.66
N LYS A 180 -13.54 10.81 0.15
CA LYS A 180 -14.69 10.39 0.98
C LYS A 180 -14.43 9.05 1.68
N TYR A 181 -13.59 8.20 1.10
CA TYR A 181 -13.11 6.98 1.75
C TYR A 181 -11.82 7.26 2.53
N ARG A 182 -11.86 8.19 3.49
CA ARG A 182 -10.82 8.21 4.52
C ARG A 182 -10.92 6.89 5.28
N VAL A 183 -9.84 6.12 5.27
CA VAL A 183 -9.41 5.43 6.48
C VAL A 183 -9.33 6.52 7.53
N ALA A 184 -10.29 6.54 8.45
CA ALA A 184 -10.16 7.37 9.61
C ALA A 184 -8.82 6.98 10.25
N LYS A 185 -7.84 7.89 10.26
CA LYS A 185 -6.84 7.89 11.34
C LYS A 185 -7.64 8.25 12.60
N VAL A 186 -8.37 7.26 13.11
CA VAL A 186 -8.85 7.31 14.48
C VAL A 186 -7.57 7.13 15.27
N ASP A 187 -7.10 8.20 15.89
CA ASP A 187 -6.20 8.04 17.01
C ASP A 187 -6.94 7.12 17.99
N PRO A 188 -6.43 5.90 18.30
CA PRO A 188 -7.14 4.94 19.14
C PRO A 188 -7.46 5.48 20.55
N LEU A 189 -6.93 6.65 20.91
CA LEU A 189 -7.20 7.36 22.16
C LEU A 189 -8.25 8.48 22.04
N SER A 190 -8.66 8.87 20.83
CA SER A 190 -9.69 9.90 20.60
C SER A 190 -11.10 9.29 20.60
N VAL A 191 -11.52 8.73 21.73
CA VAL A 191 -12.93 8.37 21.96
C VAL A 191 -13.63 9.58 22.55
N GLU A 192 -13.95 10.57 21.73
CA GLU A 192 -14.97 11.55 22.07
C GLU A 192 -16.21 11.33 21.20
N LEU A 193 -17.21 10.74 21.88
CA LEU A 193 -18.65 10.95 21.71
C LEU A 193 -19.21 10.74 20.30
N TRP A 194 -19.44 9.47 19.97
CA TRP A 194 -20.49 9.10 19.03
C TRP A 194 -21.83 9.14 19.78
N GLN A 195 -22.55 10.25 19.66
CA GLN A 195 -24.02 10.30 19.81
C GLN A 195 -24.67 10.01 18.45
#